data_AF-A0A2E7BMY9-F1
#
_entry.id   AF-A0A2E7BMY9-F1
#
_cell.length_a   1.000
_cell.length_b   1.000
_cell.length_c   1.000
_cell.angle_alpha   90.00
_cell.angle_beta   90.00
_cell.angle_gamma   90.00
#
_symmetry.space_group_name_H-M   'P 1'
#
loop_
_entity.id
_entity.type
_entity.pdbx_description
1 polymer ?
#
loop_
_entity_poly.entity_id
_entity_poly.type
_entity_poly.pdbx_seq_one_letter_code
_entity_poly.pdbx_strand_id
1 'polypeptide(L)'
;MRCQKFLGTAVLLLIGVGGAGGQTPDVVEPAHQRLEAGTRTDDLGITIGIPVEHPGRRYPASNQFPTGPAVGVRLPEFSLPNQQGEVVDFHADRGRSKSIVVFYRSAVW
;
A
#
# COMPACT_ATOMS: atom_id res chain seq x y z
N MET A 1 -25.24 12.94 84.86
CA MET A 1 -24.97 12.77 83.41
C MET A 1 -23.68 13.51 83.08
N ARG A 2 -22.55 12.80 83.23
CA ARG A 2 -21.55 12.43 82.20
C ARG A 2 -20.65 13.58 81.67
N CYS A 3 -19.46 13.58 82.27
CA CYS A 3 -18.19 14.23 81.98
C CYS A 3 -17.82 14.25 80.48
N GLN A 4 -17.54 15.45 79.94
CA GLN A 4 -17.02 15.71 78.60
C GLN A 4 -15.51 15.48 78.58
N LYS A 5 -15.03 14.44 77.88
CA LYS A 5 -13.60 14.25 77.58
C LYS A 5 -13.36 14.54 76.10
N PHE A 6 -12.59 15.60 75.84
CA PHE A 6 -12.00 15.88 74.54
C PHE A 6 -11.11 14.70 74.14
N LEU A 7 -11.44 14.05 73.02
CA LEU A 7 -10.57 13.06 72.39
C LEU A 7 -10.28 13.58 70.98
N GLY A 8 -9.09 14.14 70.80
CA GLY A 8 -8.61 14.63 69.51
C GLY A 8 -8.43 13.48 68.54
N THR A 9 -9.13 13.53 67.42
CA THR A 9 -9.02 12.54 66.34
C THR A 9 -7.74 12.82 65.56
N ALA A 10 -6.74 11.93 65.69
CA ALA A 10 -5.58 11.92 64.82
C ALA A 10 -5.99 11.35 63.45
N VAL A 11 -5.97 12.17 62.41
CA VAL A 11 -6.18 11.73 61.02
C VAL A 11 -4.86 11.16 60.52
N LEU A 12 -4.80 9.83 60.40
CA LEU A 12 -3.69 9.14 59.77
C LEU A 12 -3.87 9.22 58.24
N LEU A 13 -3.05 10.02 57.58
CA LEU A 13 -3.03 10.13 56.12
C LEU A 13 -2.37 8.86 55.54
N LEU A 14 -3.19 7.91 55.08
CA LEU A 14 -2.73 6.75 54.32
C LEU A 14 -2.32 7.22 52.91
N ILE A 15 -1.00 7.41 52.72
CA ILE A 15 -0.42 7.59 51.39
C ILE A 15 -0.51 6.24 50.69
N GLY A 16 -1.48 6.09 49.80
CA GLY A 16 -1.56 4.94 48.91
C GLY A 16 -0.31 4.91 48.04
N VAL A 17 0.57 3.93 48.26
CA VAL A 17 1.63 3.59 47.31
C VAL A 17 0.93 2.98 46.10
N GLY A 18 0.49 3.84 45.18
CA GLY A 18 0.11 3.41 43.84
C GLY A 18 1.37 2.84 43.20
N GLY A 19 1.47 1.52 43.15
CA GLY A 19 2.53 0.86 42.40
C GLY A 19 2.53 1.43 40.99
N ALA A 20 3.65 1.98 40.55
CA ALA A 20 3.89 2.27 39.15
C ALA A 20 3.98 0.92 38.43
N GLY A 21 2.81 0.33 38.13
CA GLY A 21 2.69 -0.76 37.19
C GLY A 21 3.10 -0.19 35.84
N GLY A 22 4.37 -0.40 35.48
CA GLY A 22 4.85 -0.07 34.15
C GLY A 22 3.90 -0.70 33.13
N GLN A 23 3.31 0.14 32.28
CA GLN A 23 2.52 -0.34 31.15
C GLN A 23 3.48 -1.18 30.31
N THR A 24 3.30 -2.50 30.33
CA THR A 24 4.01 -3.35 29.39
C THR A 24 3.41 -3.02 28.03
N PRO A 25 4.19 -2.56 27.03
CA PRO A 25 3.63 -2.26 25.73
C PRO A 25 2.92 -3.52 25.22
N ASP A 26 1.62 -3.41 24.94
CA ASP A 26 0.92 -4.49 24.30
C ASP A 26 1.64 -4.83 22.99
N VAL A 27 1.73 -6.12 22.69
CA VAL A 27 2.33 -6.59 21.44
C VAL A 27 1.50 -6.01 20.29
N VAL A 28 2.04 -5.00 19.61
CA VAL A 28 1.39 -4.37 18.47
C VAL A 28 1.46 -5.34 17.30
N GLU A 29 0.31 -5.89 16.94
CA GLU A 29 0.18 -6.69 15.73
C GLU A 29 0.51 -5.82 14.50
N PRO A 30 1.39 -6.28 13.60
CA PRO A 30 1.78 -5.49 12.44
C PRO A 30 0.62 -5.34 11.47
N ALA A 31 0.52 -4.17 10.83
CA ALA A 31 -0.62 -3.81 9.99
C ALA A 31 -0.92 -4.81 8.84
N HIS A 32 0.09 -5.53 8.34
CA HIS A 32 -0.10 -6.54 7.28
C HIS A 32 -0.80 -7.82 7.76
N GLN A 33 -0.89 -8.05 9.08
CA GLN A 33 -1.63 -9.17 9.67
C GLN A 33 -3.10 -8.81 9.94
N ARG A 34 -3.41 -7.51 10.09
CA ARG A 34 -4.77 -7.00 10.24
C ARG A 34 -5.34 -6.59 8.88
N LEU A 35 -5.95 -7.53 8.18
CA LEU A 35 -6.61 -7.26 6.90
C LEU A 35 -8.05 -6.80 7.12
N GLU A 36 -8.49 -5.81 6.34
CA GLU A 36 -9.87 -5.35 6.33
C GLU A 36 -10.83 -6.43 5.83
N ALA A 37 -12.07 -6.42 6.29
CA ALA A 37 -13.09 -7.36 5.84
C ALA A 37 -13.29 -7.28 4.31
N GLY A 38 -13.32 -8.45 3.64
CA GLY A 38 -13.44 -8.53 2.18
C GLY A 38 -12.11 -8.51 1.42
N THR A 39 -10.99 -8.33 2.13
CA THR A 39 -9.64 -8.53 1.57
C THR A 39 -9.46 -9.98 1.13
N ARG A 40 -8.95 -10.17 -0.08
CA ARG A 40 -8.63 -11.48 -0.64
C ARG A 40 -7.26 -11.45 -1.30
N THR A 41 -6.59 -12.60 -1.30
CA THR A 41 -5.34 -12.81 -2.05
C THR A 41 -5.69 -13.46 -3.37
N ASP A 42 -5.26 -12.86 -4.47
CA ASP A 42 -5.42 -13.43 -5.81
C ASP A 42 -4.25 -14.34 -6.23
N ASP A 43 -4.35 -14.88 -7.44
CA ASP A 43 -3.37 -15.78 -8.04
C ASP A 43 -2.00 -15.13 -8.27
N LEU A 44 -1.90 -13.80 -8.23
CA LEU A 44 -0.62 -13.07 -8.28
C LEU A 44 -0.04 -12.80 -6.88
N GLY A 45 -0.69 -13.28 -5.83
CA GLY A 45 -0.28 -13.08 -4.44
C GLY A 45 -0.58 -11.69 -3.89
N ILE A 46 -1.47 -10.92 -4.52
CA ILE A 46 -1.79 -9.55 -4.11
C ILE A 46 -2.99 -9.56 -3.17
N THR A 47 -2.79 -9.07 -1.94
CA THR A 47 -3.80 -9.08 -0.87
C THR A 47 -4.43 -7.70 -0.71
N ILE A 48 -5.60 -7.47 -1.31
CA ILE A 48 -6.32 -6.18 -1.24
C ILE A 48 -7.85 -6.36 -1.21
N GLY A 49 -8.57 -5.37 -0.70
CA GLY A 49 -10.04 -5.34 -0.65
C GLY A 49 -10.75 -4.99 -1.96
N ILE A 50 -10.00 -4.81 -3.05
CA ILE A 50 -10.55 -4.50 -4.38
C ILE A 50 -10.58 -5.81 -5.19
N PRO A 51 -11.74 -6.29 -5.69
CA PRO A 51 -11.83 -7.50 -6.52
C PRO A 51 -10.98 -7.42 -7.80
N VAL A 52 -10.57 -8.57 -8.36
CA VAL A 52 -9.69 -8.63 -9.54
C VAL A 52 -10.35 -8.09 -10.82
N GLU A 53 -11.67 -8.15 -10.88
CA GLU A 53 -12.50 -7.66 -11.98
C GLU A 53 -12.69 -6.14 -11.95
N HIS A 54 -12.33 -5.48 -10.85
CA HIS A 54 -12.56 -4.06 -10.66
C HIS A 54 -11.57 -3.24 -11.52
N PRO A 55 -12.03 -2.22 -12.29
CA PRO A 55 -11.16 -1.46 -13.20
C PRO A 55 -10.06 -0.65 -12.50
N GLY A 56 -10.19 -0.41 -11.19
CA GLY A 56 -9.15 0.20 -10.36
C GLY A 56 -7.95 -0.72 -10.07
N ARG A 57 -8.02 -2.01 -10.40
CA ARG A 57 -6.88 -2.93 -10.34
C ARG A 57 -5.88 -2.50 -11.42
N ARG A 58 -4.61 -2.35 -11.02
CA ARG A 58 -3.55 -1.82 -11.91
C ARG A 58 -2.94 -2.87 -12.85
N TYR A 59 -3.40 -4.11 -12.78
CA TYR A 59 -2.99 -5.22 -13.65
C TYR A 59 -4.23 -5.91 -14.23
N PRO A 60 -4.07 -6.59 -15.38
CA PRO A 60 -5.19 -7.25 -16.05
C PRO A 60 -5.86 -8.28 -15.14
N ALA A 61 -7.19 -8.35 -15.22
CA ALA A 61 -7.99 -9.28 -14.43
C ALA A 61 -7.83 -10.75 -14.88
N SER A 62 -7.24 -10.98 -16.06
CA SER A 62 -7.01 -12.31 -16.62
C SER A 62 -5.74 -12.34 -17.47
N ASN A 63 -5.29 -13.55 -17.76
CA ASN A 63 -4.17 -13.80 -18.68
C ASN A 63 -4.55 -13.62 -20.16
N GLN A 64 -5.82 -13.31 -20.46
CA GLN A 64 -6.31 -13.06 -21.83
C GLN A 64 -6.16 -11.58 -22.17
N PHE A 65 -4.96 -11.04 -21.97
CA PHE A 65 -4.63 -9.66 -22.29
C PHE A 65 -3.45 -9.64 -23.28
N PRO A 66 -3.61 -9.05 -24.48
CA PRO A 66 -2.53 -9.02 -25.46
C PRO A 66 -1.35 -8.19 -24.95
N THR A 67 -0.20 -8.82 -24.79
CA THR A 67 1.04 -8.19 -24.30
C THR A 67 1.92 -7.62 -25.41
N GLY A 68 1.39 -7.54 -26.63
CA GLY A 68 2.12 -7.11 -27.83
C GLY A 68 2.38 -8.25 -28.83
N PRO A 69 3.11 -7.97 -29.92
CA PRO A 69 3.42 -8.95 -30.94
C PRO A 69 4.33 -10.07 -30.41
N ALA A 70 4.17 -11.27 -30.96
CA ALA A 70 5.03 -12.41 -30.63
C ALA A 70 6.48 -12.16 -31.08
N VAL A 71 7.43 -12.89 -30.49
CA VAL A 71 8.84 -12.81 -30.89
C VAL A 71 9.00 -13.15 -32.37
N GLY A 72 9.75 -12.32 -33.10
CA GLY A 72 9.93 -12.45 -34.55
C GLY A 72 8.82 -11.81 -35.38
N VAL A 73 7.69 -11.45 -34.77
CA VAL A 73 6.64 -10.66 -35.42
C VAL A 73 7.02 -9.18 -35.40
N ARG A 74 6.78 -8.49 -36.51
CA ARG A 74 7.06 -7.06 -36.64
C ARG A 74 6.19 -6.27 -35.67
N LEU A 75 6.79 -5.28 -35.00
CA LEU A 75 6.06 -4.29 -34.21
C LEU A 75 5.08 -3.50 -35.11
N PRO A 76 3.89 -3.12 -34.63
CA PRO A 76 2.98 -2.27 -35.40
C PRO A 76 3.64 -0.97 -35.81
N GLU A 77 3.22 -0.41 -36.95
CA GLU A 77 3.68 0.89 -37.41
C GLU A 77 3.09 1.99 -36.51
N PHE A 78 3.92 2.92 -36.04
CA PHE A 78 3.48 4.08 -35.27
C PHE A 78 4.41 5.27 -35.47
N SER A 79 3.82 6.46 -35.32
CA SER A 79 4.53 7.73 -35.29
C SER A 79 4.03 8.56 -34.12
N LEU A 80 4.94 9.05 -33.28
CA LEU A 80 4.62 9.79 -32.06
C LEU A 80 5.55 11.00 -31.90
N PRO A 81 5.09 12.08 -31.26
CA PRO A 81 5.97 13.20 -30.94
C PRO A 81 7.00 12.80 -29.87
N ASN A 82 8.24 13.27 -30.03
CA ASN A 82 9.26 13.19 -29.00
C ASN A 82 9.07 14.31 -27.94
N GLN A 83 10.02 14.44 -27.00
CA GLN A 83 9.94 15.45 -25.93
C GLN A 83 10.05 16.90 -26.43
N GLN A 84 10.52 17.10 -27.64
CA GLN A 84 10.65 18.39 -28.32
C GLN A 84 9.43 18.69 -29.21
N GLY A 85 8.47 17.76 -29.29
CA GLY A 85 7.28 17.88 -30.15
C GLY A 85 7.52 17.46 -31.60
N GLU A 86 8.69 16.94 -31.95
CA GLU A 86 9.01 16.49 -33.30
C GLU A 86 8.42 15.09 -33.53
N VAL A 87 7.80 14.88 -34.70
CA VAL A 87 7.22 13.58 -35.05
C VAL A 87 8.34 12.59 -35.38
N VAL A 88 8.36 11.46 -34.67
CA VAL A 88 9.26 10.32 -34.92
C VAL A 88 8.43 9.18 -35.52
N ASP A 89 8.85 8.68 -36.68
CA ASP A 89 8.35 7.43 -37.25
C ASP A 89 9.30 6.31 -36.83
N PHE A 90 8.82 5.42 -35.97
CA PHE A 90 9.69 4.40 -35.36
C PHE A 90 10.43 3.53 -36.38
N HIS A 91 9.77 3.15 -37.50
CA HIS A 91 10.36 2.24 -38.45
C HIS A 91 11.31 2.95 -39.43
N ALA A 92 11.00 4.18 -39.82
CA ALA A 92 11.87 4.99 -40.64
C ALA A 92 13.13 5.41 -39.85
N ASP A 93 12.97 5.97 -38.66
CA ASP A 93 14.06 6.55 -37.86
C ASP A 93 15.02 5.50 -37.31
N ARG A 94 14.52 4.32 -36.89
CA ARG A 94 15.42 3.22 -36.47
C ARG A 94 16.22 2.65 -37.66
N GLY A 95 15.70 2.79 -38.88
CA GLY A 95 16.23 2.17 -40.09
C GLY A 95 16.59 0.69 -39.91
N ARG A 96 17.89 0.40 -40.01
CA ARG A 96 18.46 -0.96 -39.88
C ARG A 96 19.02 -1.28 -38.49
N SER A 97 18.98 -0.33 -37.57
CA SER A 97 19.55 -0.49 -36.23
C SER A 97 18.63 -1.30 -35.32
N LYS A 98 19.23 -1.94 -34.30
CA LYS A 98 18.49 -2.50 -33.17
C LYS A 98 17.89 -1.35 -32.35
N SER A 99 16.72 -1.56 -31.79
CA SER A 99 16.03 -0.58 -30.94
C SER A 99 15.36 -1.25 -29.75
N ILE A 100 15.04 -0.45 -28.74
CA ILE A 100 14.28 -0.85 -27.56
C ILE A 100 13.06 0.07 -27.49
N VAL A 101 11.88 -0.51 -27.25
CA VAL A 101 10.63 0.23 -27.01
C VAL A 101 10.21 0.00 -25.56
N VAL A 102 10.00 1.09 -24.82
CA VAL A 102 9.61 1.04 -23.41
C VAL A 102 8.24 1.71 -23.27
N PHE A 103 7.24 0.94 -22.86
CA PHE A 103 5.96 1.48 -22.41
C PHE A 103 6.10 1.82 -20.93
N TYR A 104 6.02 3.11 -20.60
CA TYR A 104 6.03 3.56 -19.22
C TYR A 104 4.85 4.51 -18.99
N ARG A 105 4.45 4.60 -17.72
CA ARG A 105 3.55 5.65 -17.25
C ARG A 105 4.23 6.32 -16.07
N SER A 106 4.11 7.63 -15.97
CA SER A 106 4.51 8.32 -14.75
C SER A 106 3.58 7.92 -13.60
N ALA A 107 4.13 7.80 -12.39
CA ALA A 107 3.35 7.67 -11.17
C ALA A 107 3.73 8.85 -10.26
N VAL A 108 2.74 9.65 -9.88
CA VAL A 108 2.86 10.54 -8.73
C VAL A 108 2.41 9.71 -7.52
N TRP A 109 3.25 9.69 -6.49
CA TRP A 109 3.01 9.00 -5.23
C TRP A 109 2.45 9.97 -4.20
#